data_AF-A0A6B2CHF7-F1
#
_entry.id   AF-A0A6B2CHF7-F1
#
_cell.length_a   1.000
_cell.length_b   1.000
_cell.length_c   1.000
_cell.angle_alpha   90.00
_cell.angle_beta   90.00
_cell.angle_gamma   90.00
#
_symmetry.space_group_name_H-M   'P 1'
#
loop_
_entity.id
_entity.type
_entity.pdbx_description
1 polymer ?
#
loop_
_entity_poly.entity_id
_entity_poly.type
_entity_poly.pdbx_seq_one_letter_code
_entity_poly.pdbx_strand_id
1 'polypeptide(L)'
;MARGCAPGELIGRVINLFGDAHAIYVYGGSLDCSGGDVDVAVFTNNPPVELPNLSGVDLQVFKKPRNTLFFAYVVETGLLVHGKPLHVDVDEAVRNEVGKIGERVLTFRNSDDKIMVCKSLKELMFLLAALRCGLDGSSNWYRMSHCLMSMGIEAPLEFKNCLSPPSLGTLRTIGEPVLNRVINELTQLTNRLRLEV
;
A
#
# COMPACT_ATOMS: atom_id res chain seq x y z
N MET A 1 -15.67 14.23 0.51
CA MET A 1 -14.73 15.31 0.88
C MET A 1 -14.12 14.97 2.23
N ALA A 2 -12.89 14.43 2.26
CA ALA A 2 -12.07 14.36 3.47
C ALA A 2 -10.93 15.38 3.28
N ARG A 3 -11.18 16.65 3.66
CA ARG A 3 -10.22 17.76 3.54
C ARG A 3 -9.87 18.33 4.92
N GLY A 4 -9.49 17.48 5.88
CA GLY A 4 -9.30 17.96 7.26
C GLY A 4 -8.26 17.23 8.12
N CYS A 5 -7.63 16.16 7.63
CA CYS A 5 -6.80 15.31 8.48
C CYS A 5 -5.28 15.56 8.33
N ALA A 6 -4.83 16.05 7.18
CA ALA A 6 -3.41 16.28 6.92
C ALA A 6 -3.02 17.72 7.31
N PRO A 7 -2.06 17.93 8.23
CA PRO A 7 -1.68 19.26 8.71
C PRO A 7 -1.09 20.11 7.57
N GLY A 8 -1.79 21.21 7.22
CA GLY A 8 -1.39 22.07 6.11
C GLY A 8 0.02 22.66 6.26
N GLU A 9 0.48 22.89 7.48
CA GLU A 9 1.86 23.35 7.76
C GLU A 9 2.91 22.29 7.37
N LEU A 10 2.70 21.02 7.72
CA LEU A 10 3.60 19.94 7.35
C LEU A 10 3.64 19.76 5.83
N ILE A 11 2.49 19.79 5.18
CA ILE A 11 2.40 19.72 3.71
C ILE A 11 3.15 20.90 3.08
N GLY A 12 2.95 22.12 3.57
CA GLY A 12 3.64 23.32 3.09
C GLY A 12 5.16 23.20 3.19
N ARG A 13 5.67 22.59 4.27
CA ARG A 13 7.11 22.30 4.42
C ARG A 13 7.61 21.32 3.36
N VAL A 14 6.86 20.26 3.06
CA VAL A 14 7.22 19.32 1.99
C VAL A 14 7.22 20.03 0.63
N ILE A 15 6.19 20.82 0.33
CA ILE A 15 6.10 21.57 -0.94
C ILE A 15 7.29 22.52 -1.11
N ASN A 16 7.67 23.25 -0.05
CA ASN A 16 8.81 24.16 -0.11
C ASN A 16 10.14 23.42 -0.34
N LEU A 17 10.29 22.23 0.26
CA LEU A 17 11.49 21.42 0.12
C LEU A 17 11.60 20.77 -1.27
N PHE A 18 10.46 20.43 -1.86
CA PHE A 18 10.35 19.77 -3.16
C PHE A 18 9.61 20.66 -4.18
N GLY A 19 9.95 21.96 -4.21
CA GLY A 19 9.27 22.92 -5.08
C GLY A 19 9.36 22.60 -6.57
N ASP A 20 10.42 21.86 -6.98
CA ASP A 20 10.64 21.38 -8.34
C ASP A 20 9.95 20.04 -8.66
N ALA A 21 9.22 19.45 -7.70
CA ALA A 21 8.52 18.19 -7.91
C ALA A 21 7.44 18.32 -8.97
N HIS A 22 7.33 17.28 -9.81
CA HIS A 22 6.27 17.15 -10.82
C HIS A 22 4.91 16.95 -10.16
N ALA A 23 4.88 16.22 -9.05
CA ALA A 23 3.68 15.99 -8.27
C ALA A 23 4.02 15.62 -6.82
N ILE A 24 3.16 16.02 -5.88
CA ILE A 24 3.22 15.60 -4.47
C ILE A 24 1.82 15.13 -4.06
N TYR A 25 1.74 13.94 -3.49
CA TYR A 25 0.50 13.33 -3.01
C TYR A 25 0.57 13.05 -1.52
N VAL A 26 -0.52 13.36 -0.81
CA VAL A 26 -0.80 12.82 0.52
C VAL A 26 -1.70 11.61 0.34
N TYR A 27 -1.38 10.49 0.98
CA TYR A 27 -2.10 9.24 0.75
C TYR A 27 -2.22 8.39 2.03
N GLY A 28 -2.79 7.19 1.91
CA GLY A 28 -2.81 6.23 3.00
C GLY A 28 -3.77 6.58 4.14
N GLY A 29 -3.38 6.27 5.38
CA GLY A 29 -4.22 6.46 6.57
C GLY A 29 -4.38 7.94 6.95
N SER A 30 -3.44 8.78 6.54
CA SER A 30 -3.44 10.22 6.80
C SER A 30 -4.68 10.94 6.24
N LEU A 31 -5.31 10.39 5.19
CA LEU A 31 -6.54 10.92 4.60
C LEU A 31 -7.80 10.59 5.42
N ASP A 32 -7.75 9.57 6.28
CA ASP A 32 -8.86 9.09 7.10
C ASP A 32 -8.68 9.45 8.60
N CYS A 33 -7.82 10.42 8.93
CA CYS A 33 -7.56 10.84 10.31
C CYS A 33 -7.11 9.66 11.22
N SER A 34 -6.43 8.65 10.66
CA SER A 34 -6.11 7.41 11.40
C SER A 34 -5.12 7.57 12.55
N GLY A 35 -4.56 8.77 12.73
CA GLY A 35 -3.41 9.05 13.60
C GLY A 35 -2.10 8.48 13.02
N GLY A 36 -0.96 9.05 13.42
CA GLY A 36 0.38 8.68 12.93
C GLY A 36 1.01 9.75 12.04
N ASP A 37 2.16 9.39 11.45
CA ASP A 37 2.85 10.24 10.48
C ASP A 37 2.02 10.40 9.20
N VAL A 38 2.17 11.53 8.52
CA VAL A 38 1.50 11.81 7.26
C VAL A 38 2.25 11.11 6.13
N ASP A 39 1.62 10.14 5.45
CA ASP A 39 2.20 9.48 4.30
C ASP A 39 2.23 10.43 3.09
N VAL A 40 3.43 10.73 2.58
CA VAL A 40 3.64 11.66 1.47
C VAL A 40 4.51 11.05 0.38
N ALA A 41 4.01 11.06 -0.85
CA ALA A 41 4.74 10.61 -2.03
C ALA A 41 5.12 11.81 -2.90
N VAL A 42 6.42 12.00 -3.14
CA VAL A 42 6.96 13.05 -3.99
C VAL A 42 7.48 12.44 -5.29
N PHE A 43 7.11 13.02 -6.42
CA PHE A 43 7.59 12.64 -7.74
C PHE A 43 8.45 13.75 -8.33
N THR A 44 9.77 13.52 -8.46
CA THR A 44 10.74 14.51 -8.96
C THR A 44 11.83 13.83 -9.80
N ASN A 45 12.36 14.54 -10.81
CA ASN A 45 13.52 14.06 -11.57
C ASN A 45 14.81 14.01 -10.72
N ASN A 46 14.84 14.78 -9.63
CA ASN A 46 16.01 15.02 -8.79
C ASN A 46 15.79 14.49 -7.37
N PRO A 47 15.59 13.17 -7.16
CA PRO A 47 15.45 12.63 -5.82
C PRO A 47 16.75 12.90 -5.04
N PRO A 48 16.67 13.37 -3.78
CA PRO A 48 17.85 13.63 -2.98
C PRO A 48 18.57 12.31 -2.67
N VAL A 49 19.88 12.38 -2.47
CA VAL A 49 20.69 11.20 -2.09
C VAL A 49 20.29 10.71 -0.70
N GLU A 50 19.99 11.62 0.21
CA GLU A 50 19.48 11.34 1.55
C GLU A 50 18.10 11.97 1.72
N LEU A 51 17.15 11.19 2.25
CA LEU A 51 15.81 11.68 2.51
C LEU A 51 15.83 12.66 3.70
N PRO A 52 15.25 13.86 3.56
CA PRO A 52 15.16 14.80 4.65
C PRO A 52 14.27 14.23 5.77
N ASN A 53 14.76 14.29 7.00
CA ASN A 53 13.97 13.87 8.16
C ASN A 53 12.96 14.96 8.51
N LEU A 54 11.70 14.72 8.18
CA LEU A 54 10.57 15.58 8.52
C LEU A 54 9.73 14.89 9.59
N SER A 55 9.91 15.31 10.84
CA SER A 55 9.09 14.80 11.95
C SER A 55 7.60 14.89 11.63
N GLY A 56 6.89 13.77 11.79
CA GLY A 56 5.46 13.66 11.48
C GLY A 56 5.14 13.35 10.01
N VAL A 57 6.12 13.01 9.17
CA VAL A 57 5.93 12.71 7.74
C VAL A 57 6.66 11.41 7.36
N ASP A 58 5.93 10.42 6.84
CA ASP A 58 6.52 9.27 6.16
C ASP A 58 6.72 9.64 4.68
N LEU A 59 7.92 10.11 4.37
CA LEU A 59 8.26 10.65 3.06
C LEU A 59 8.85 9.58 2.13
N GLN A 60 8.21 9.39 0.98
CA GLN A 60 8.73 8.54 -0.08
C GLN A 60 8.94 9.37 -1.36
N VAL A 61 10.14 9.30 -1.93
CA VAL A 61 10.52 10.10 -3.12
C VAL A 61 10.83 9.19 -4.29
N PHE A 62 10.20 9.47 -5.43
CA PHE A 62 10.28 8.67 -6.65
C PHE A 62 10.59 9.52 -7.86
N LYS A 63 11.22 8.91 -8.88
CA LYS A 63 11.39 9.57 -10.19
C LYS A 63 10.12 9.60 -11.01
N LYS A 64 9.41 8.47 -11.04
CA LYS A 64 8.17 8.27 -11.79
C LYS A 64 7.35 7.15 -11.15
N PRO A 65 6.01 7.16 -11.29
CA PRO A 65 5.19 6.05 -10.87
C PRO A 65 5.50 4.80 -11.71
N ARG A 66 5.25 3.63 -11.12
CA ARG A 66 5.27 2.33 -11.80
C ARG A 66 3.85 1.76 -11.78
N ASN A 67 3.54 0.82 -12.66
CA ASN A 67 2.26 0.11 -12.65
C ASN A 67 2.29 -0.97 -11.55
N THR A 68 2.23 -0.52 -10.29
CA THR A 68 2.08 -1.36 -9.10
C THR A 68 0.92 -0.85 -8.27
N LEU A 69 0.35 -1.72 -7.44
CA LEU A 69 -0.83 -1.37 -6.65
C LEU A 69 -0.55 -0.24 -5.64
N PHE A 70 0.68 -0.14 -5.14
CA PHE A 70 1.11 1.00 -4.32
C PHE A 70 0.94 2.34 -5.05
N PHE A 71 1.45 2.47 -6.28
CA PHE A 71 1.34 3.71 -7.03
C PHE A 71 -0.11 4.00 -7.45
N ALA A 72 -0.90 2.96 -7.73
CA ALA A 72 -2.33 3.11 -7.98
C ALA A 72 -3.04 3.72 -6.75
N TYR A 73 -2.74 3.25 -5.53
CA TYR A 73 -3.29 3.88 -4.32
C TYR A 73 -2.86 5.32 -4.15
N VAL A 74 -1.57 5.62 -4.35
CA VAL A 74 -1.05 6.99 -4.23
C VAL A 74 -1.71 7.94 -5.22
N VAL A 75 -1.83 7.55 -6.50
CA VAL A 75 -2.27 8.44 -7.57
C VAL A 75 -3.79 8.54 -7.65
N GLU A 76 -4.50 7.41 -7.54
CA GLU A 76 -5.95 7.37 -7.76
C GLU A 76 -6.75 7.72 -6.51
N THR A 77 -6.24 7.37 -5.32
CA THR A 77 -6.95 7.60 -4.05
C THR A 77 -6.32 8.70 -3.20
N GLY A 78 -5.11 9.14 -3.57
CA GLY A 78 -4.38 10.19 -2.86
C GLY A 78 -4.90 11.59 -3.16
N LEU A 79 -4.54 12.53 -2.29
CA LEU A 79 -4.77 13.96 -2.47
C LEU A 79 -3.53 14.59 -3.12
N LEU A 80 -3.67 15.06 -4.36
CA LEU A 80 -2.66 15.90 -5.02
C LEU A 80 -2.58 17.26 -4.31
N VAL A 81 -1.41 17.58 -3.75
CA VAL A 81 -1.17 18.84 -3.01
C VAL A 81 -0.24 19.80 -3.74
N HIS A 82 0.52 19.33 -4.73
CA HIS A 82 1.40 20.17 -5.57
C HIS A 82 1.65 19.51 -6.92
N GLY A 83 1.85 20.33 -7.96
CA GLY A 83 2.20 19.85 -9.30
C GLY A 83 1.01 19.44 -10.17
N LYS A 84 1.20 18.46 -11.05
CA LYS A 84 0.19 17.97 -11.99
C LYS A 84 -0.25 16.54 -11.67
N PRO A 85 -1.51 16.17 -11.94
CA PRO A 85 -1.96 14.79 -11.84
C PRO A 85 -1.06 13.86 -12.66
N LEU A 86 -0.74 12.72 -12.08
CA LEU A 86 -0.02 11.62 -12.74
C LEU A 86 -1.03 10.59 -13.21
N HIS A 87 -0.57 9.62 -14.00
CA HIS A 87 -1.38 8.51 -14.45
C HIS A 87 -0.70 7.19 -14.11
N VAL A 88 -1.51 6.21 -13.70
CA VAL A 88 -1.12 4.81 -13.50
C VAL A 88 -2.15 3.95 -14.23
N ASP A 89 -1.69 2.93 -14.96
CA ASP A 89 -2.59 1.93 -15.50
C ASP A 89 -2.98 0.98 -14.36
N VAL A 90 -4.19 1.16 -13.83
CA VAL A 90 -4.72 0.38 -12.70
C VAL A 90 -4.88 -1.09 -13.07
N ASP A 91 -5.35 -1.39 -14.28
CA ASP A 91 -5.54 -2.76 -14.71
C ASP A 91 -4.20 -3.47 -14.86
N GLU A 92 -3.18 -2.80 -15.41
CA GLU A 92 -1.82 -3.32 -15.47
C GLU A 92 -1.21 -3.48 -14.08
N ALA A 93 -1.43 -2.53 -13.17
CA ALA A 93 -0.99 -2.64 -11.79
C ALA A 93 -1.57 -3.89 -11.11
N VAL A 94 -2.89 -4.12 -11.24
CA VAL A 94 -3.55 -5.33 -10.71
C VAL A 94 -3.00 -6.59 -11.37
N ARG A 95 -2.87 -6.63 -12.70
CA ARG A 95 -2.27 -7.78 -13.41
C ARG A 95 -0.86 -8.09 -12.93
N ASN A 96 -0.03 -7.07 -12.74
CA ASN A 96 1.34 -7.21 -12.23
C ASN A 96 1.36 -7.77 -10.81
N GLU A 97 0.43 -7.36 -9.94
CA GLU A 97 0.33 -7.92 -8.59
C GLU A 97 -0.20 -9.36 -8.57
N VAL A 98 -1.16 -9.69 -9.43
CA VAL A 98 -1.67 -11.06 -9.61
C VAL A 98 -0.56 -11.99 -10.07
N GLY A 99 0.30 -11.53 -10.99
CA GLY A 99 1.47 -12.29 -11.46
C GLY A 99 2.48 -12.63 -10.36
N LYS A 100 2.46 -11.93 -9.23
CA LYS A 100 3.37 -12.12 -8.09
C LYS A 100 2.79 -12.94 -6.95
N ILE A 101 1.55 -13.43 -7.06
CA ILE A 101 0.91 -14.20 -5.98
C ILE A 101 1.79 -15.38 -5.56
N GLY A 102 2.23 -16.21 -6.52
CA GLY A 102 3.07 -17.38 -6.23
C GLY A 102 4.39 -17.03 -5.55
N GLU A 103 5.08 -15.98 -6.01
CA GLU A 103 6.34 -15.49 -5.43
C GLU A 103 6.14 -15.05 -3.98
N ARG A 104 5.07 -14.31 -3.67
CA ARG A 104 4.76 -13.84 -2.32
C ARG A 104 4.42 -14.97 -1.37
N VAL A 105 3.69 -15.98 -1.84
CA VAL A 105 3.38 -17.18 -1.05
C VAL A 105 4.66 -17.93 -0.71
N LEU A 106 5.56 -18.13 -1.67
CA LEU A 106 6.85 -18.76 -1.45
C LEU A 106 7.72 -17.93 -0.50
N THR A 107 7.75 -16.61 -0.67
CA THR A 107 8.50 -15.69 0.20
C THR A 107 8.00 -15.76 1.64
N PHE A 108 6.68 -15.72 1.86
CA PHE A 108 6.12 -15.82 3.21
C PHE A 108 6.55 -17.11 3.92
N ARG A 109 6.48 -18.24 3.21
CA ARG A 109 6.74 -19.56 3.80
C ARG A 109 8.23 -19.84 4.00
N ASN A 110 9.07 -19.39 3.07
CA ASN A 110 10.44 -19.87 2.96
C ASN A 110 11.51 -18.80 3.25
N SER A 111 11.17 -17.51 3.28
CA SER A 111 12.15 -16.46 3.57
C SER A 111 12.56 -16.45 5.04
N ASP A 112 13.85 -16.25 5.28
CA ASP A 112 14.42 -15.99 6.60
C ASP A 112 14.49 -14.49 6.94
N ASP A 113 14.04 -13.62 6.02
CA ASP A 113 13.88 -12.20 6.27
C ASP A 113 12.45 -11.88 6.76
N LYS A 114 12.34 -11.50 8.03
CA LYS A 114 11.06 -11.13 8.68
C LYS A 114 10.34 -9.95 8.01
N ILE A 115 11.07 -9.00 7.42
CA ILE A 115 10.50 -7.86 6.70
C ILE A 115 9.82 -8.38 5.44
N MET A 116 10.51 -9.25 4.69
CA MET A 116 9.97 -9.84 3.46
C MET A 116 8.78 -10.75 3.74
N VAL A 117 8.80 -11.54 4.81
CA VAL A 117 7.66 -12.35 5.25
C VAL A 117 6.44 -11.47 5.58
N CYS A 118 6.65 -10.41 6.37
CA CYS A 118 5.59 -9.47 6.71
C CYS A 118 5.00 -8.79 5.46
N LYS A 119 5.85 -8.24 4.59
CA LYS A 119 5.41 -7.57 3.36
C LYS A 119 4.65 -8.51 2.44
N SER A 120 5.08 -9.76 2.31
CA SER A 120 4.45 -10.72 1.40
C SER A 120 2.98 -10.97 1.73
N LEU A 121 2.65 -11.27 2.99
CA LEU A 121 1.24 -11.46 3.38
C LEU A 121 0.46 -10.13 3.33
N LYS A 122 1.07 -9.02 3.76
CA LYS A 122 0.44 -7.70 3.68
C LYS A 122 0.02 -7.38 2.25
N GLU A 123 0.93 -7.52 1.29
CA GLU A 123 0.65 -7.23 -0.12
C GLU A 123 -0.42 -8.16 -0.71
N LEU A 124 -0.45 -9.44 -0.33
CA LEU A 124 -1.52 -10.36 -0.74
C LEU A 124 -2.90 -9.94 -0.17
N MET A 125 -2.94 -9.49 1.09
CA MET A 125 -4.16 -8.95 1.70
C MET A 125 -4.67 -7.70 0.98
N PHE A 126 -3.77 -6.76 0.66
CA PHE A 126 -4.11 -5.57 -0.12
C PHE A 126 -4.58 -5.90 -1.54
N LEU A 127 -3.95 -6.87 -2.21
CA LEU A 127 -4.39 -7.32 -3.53
C LEU A 127 -5.80 -7.91 -3.48
N LEU A 128 -6.06 -8.80 -2.51
CA LEU A 128 -7.39 -9.39 -2.35
C LEU A 128 -8.45 -8.32 -2.10
N ALA A 129 -8.16 -7.38 -1.20
CA ALA A 129 -9.08 -6.28 -0.92
C ALA A 129 -9.29 -5.37 -2.14
N ALA A 130 -8.26 -5.08 -2.94
CA ALA A 130 -8.39 -4.30 -4.16
C ALA A 130 -9.31 -4.99 -5.18
N LEU A 131 -9.17 -6.30 -5.36
CA LEU A 131 -10.01 -7.09 -6.27
C LEU A 131 -11.47 -7.19 -5.81
N ARG A 132 -11.73 -7.08 -4.51
CA ARG A 132 -13.07 -7.26 -3.92
C ARG A 132 -13.81 -5.94 -3.68
N CYS A 133 -13.09 -4.93 -3.23
CA CYS A 133 -13.65 -3.66 -2.75
C CYS A 133 -13.16 -2.45 -3.57
N GLY A 134 -12.34 -2.66 -4.61
CA GLY A 134 -11.74 -1.59 -5.40
C GLY A 134 -10.66 -0.82 -4.64
N LEU A 135 -9.96 0.09 -5.34
CA LEU A 135 -8.85 0.85 -4.75
C LEU A 135 -9.30 1.69 -3.54
N ASP A 136 -10.45 2.36 -3.64
CA ASP A 136 -11.02 3.17 -2.56
C ASP A 136 -11.35 2.34 -1.32
N GLY A 137 -11.72 1.07 -1.49
CA GLY A 137 -12.04 0.15 -0.41
C GLY A 137 -10.82 -0.51 0.23
N SER A 138 -9.62 -0.29 -0.30
CA SER A 138 -8.40 -0.97 0.14
C SER A 138 -7.16 -0.08 0.22
N SER A 139 -7.29 1.23 0.04
CA SER A 139 -6.16 2.18 -0.05
C SER A 139 -5.32 2.35 1.21
N ASN A 140 -5.79 1.86 2.35
CA ASN A 140 -5.03 1.82 3.59
C ASN A 140 -5.41 0.62 4.46
N TRP A 141 -4.66 0.43 5.55
CA TRP A 141 -4.82 -0.69 6.45
C TRP A 141 -6.25 -0.84 6.99
N TYR A 142 -6.91 0.26 7.37
CA TYR A 142 -8.24 0.23 7.96
C TYR A 142 -9.29 -0.23 6.94
N ARG A 143 -9.28 0.38 5.75
CA ARG A 143 -10.20 0.04 4.65
C ARG A 143 -10.01 -1.40 4.18
N MET A 144 -8.75 -1.79 3.97
CA MET A 144 -8.37 -3.17 3.63
C MET A 144 -8.84 -4.16 4.70
N SER A 145 -8.58 -3.88 5.98
CA SER A 145 -9.01 -4.75 7.09
C SER A 145 -10.53 -4.89 7.15
N HIS A 146 -11.28 -3.80 6.97
CA HIS A 146 -12.74 -3.82 6.95
C HIS A 146 -13.27 -4.62 5.75
N CYS A 147 -12.68 -4.45 4.56
CA CYS A 147 -13.02 -5.24 3.38
C CYS A 147 -12.82 -6.75 3.65
N LEU A 148 -11.66 -7.14 4.19
CA LEU A 148 -11.36 -8.54 4.51
C LEU A 148 -12.28 -9.10 5.60
N MET A 149 -12.63 -8.30 6.61
CA MET A 149 -13.54 -8.71 7.68
C MET A 149 -14.94 -9.07 7.14
N SER A 150 -15.42 -8.38 6.11
CA SER A 150 -16.68 -8.72 5.43
C SER A 150 -16.67 -10.11 4.76
N MET A 151 -15.46 -10.64 4.49
CA MET A 151 -15.21 -11.98 3.97
C MET A 151 -14.87 -12.98 5.09
N GLY A 152 -14.96 -12.57 6.36
CA GLY A 152 -14.57 -13.36 7.52
C GLY A 152 -13.05 -13.50 7.70
N ILE A 153 -12.22 -12.69 7.04
CA ILE A 153 -10.77 -12.70 7.19
C ILE A 153 -10.35 -11.53 8.10
N GLU A 154 -9.81 -11.84 9.28
CA GLU A 154 -9.27 -10.84 10.19
C GLU A 154 -7.81 -10.54 9.83
N ALA A 155 -7.51 -9.27 9.51
CA ALA A 155 -6.16 -8.83 9.19
C ALA A 155 -5.33 -8.64 10.47
N PRO A 156 -4.25 -9.42 10.71
CA PRO A 156 -3.54 -9.36 11.97
C PRO A 156 -2.69 -8.10 12.09
N LEU A 157 -2.75 -7.44 13.26
CA LEU A 157 -2.05 -6.17 13.52
C LEU A 157 -0.52 -6.28 13.39
N GLU A 158 0.04 -7.48 13.58
CA GLU A 158 1.46 -7.80 13.39
C GLU A 158 1.95 -7.50 11.97
N PHE A 159 1.05 -7.52 10.99
CA PHE A 159 1.34 -7.23 9.59
C PHE A 159 1.09 -5.76 9.22
N LYS A 160 0.64 -4.91 10.16
CA LYS A 160 0.41 -3.49 9.90
C LYS A 160 1.73 -2.75 9.65
N ASN A 161 2.74 -2.95 10.50
CA ASN A 161 4.05 -2.31 10.41
C ASN A 161 5.16 -3.33 10.10
N CYS A 162 5.57 -3.39 8.83
CA CYS A 162 6.62 -4.30 8.38
C CYS A 162 8.04 -3.70 8.42
N LEU A 163 8.23 -2.46 8.91
CA LEU A 163 9.58 -1.89 9.10
C LEU A 163 10.24 -2.41 10.38
N SER A 164 9.43 -2.76 11.38
CA SER A 164 9.90 -3.42 12.61
C SER A 164 8.95 -4.57 12.99
N PRO A 165 8.90 -5.64 12.18
CA PRO A 165 7.94 -6.71 12.41
C PRO A 165 8.38 -7.60 13.58
N PRO A 166 7.42 -8.34 14.18
CA PRO A 166 7.70 -9.41 15.14
C PRO A 166 8.65 -10.50 14.61
N SER A 167 8.95 -11.48 15.47
CA SER A 167 9.77 -12.64 15.07
C SER A 167 9.13 -13.44 13.93
N LEU A 168 9.94 -14.16 13.15
CA LEU A 168 9.47 -15.07 12.10
C LEU A 168 8.48 -16.12 12.63
N GLY A 169 8.76 -16.69 13.81
CA GLY A 169 7.89 -17.68 14.45
C GLY A 169 6.51 -17.10 14.74
N THR A 170 6.44 -15.88 15.27
CA THR A 170 5.19 -15.14 15.50
C THR A 170 4.45 -14.88 14.18
N LEU A 171 5.15 -14.33 13.18
CA LEU A 171 4.56 -14.02 11.87
C LEU A 171 3.98 -15.26 11.20
N ARG A 172 4.69 -16.39 11.21
CA ARG A 172 4.20 -17.63 10.60
C ARG A 172 3.03 -18.23 11.37
N THR A 173 3.09 -18.24 12.70
CA THR A 173 2.01 -18.79 13.55
C THR A 173 0.68 -18.05 13.33
N ILE A 174 0.73 -16.72 13.28
CA ILE A 174 -0.46 -15.88 13.11
C ILE A 174 -0.86 -15.77 11.63
N GLY A 175 0.13 -15.67 10.74
CA GLY A 175 -0.10 -15.38 9.34
C GLY A 175 -0.45 -16.59 8.48
N GLU A 176 -0.03 -17.82 8.80
CA GLU A 176 -0.32 -18.99 7.96
C GLU A 176 -1.83 -19.27 7.79
N PRO A 177 -2.67 -19.21 8.85
CA PRO A 177 -4.12 -19.34 8.68
C PRO A 177 -4.73 -18.26 7.77
N VAL A 178 -4.24 -17.02 7.89
CA VAL A 178 -4.70 -15.88 7.09
C VAL A 178 -4.25 -16.03 5.63
N LEU A 179 -2.98 -16.39 5.41
CA LEU A 179 -2.42 -16.69 4.09
C LEU A 179 -3.26 -17.73 3.36
N ASN A 180 -3.61 -18.83 4.02
CA ASN A 180 -4.40 -19.89 3.40
C ASN A 180 -5.79 -19.40 2.97
N ARG A 181 -6.46 -18.58 3.79
CA ARG A 181 -7.74 -17.97 3.42
C ARG A 181 -7.59 -17.00 2.25
N VAL A 182 -6.58 -16.13 2.29
CA VAL A 182 -6.30 -15.15 1.25
C VAL A 182 -6.00 -15.83 -0.09
N ILE A 183 -5.17 -16.87 -0.12
CA ILE A 183 -4.85 -17.63 -1.34
C ILE A 183 -6.09 -18.30 -1.90
N ASN A 184 -6.93 -18.91 -1.06
CA ASN A 184 -8.16 -19.57 -1.51
C ASN A 184 -9.08 -18.56 -2.22
N GLU A 185 -9.29 -17.39 -1.64
CA GLU A 185 -10.11 -16.32 -2.23
C GLU A 185 -9.49 -15.77 -3.52
N LEU A 186 -8.19 -15.50 -3.53
CA LEU A 186 -7.47 -15.03 -4.73
C LEU A 186 -7.55 -16.06 -5.87
N THR A 187 -7.43 -17.35 -5.55
CA THR A 187 -7.52 -18.43 -6.55
C THR A 187 -8.91 -18.50 -7.16
N GLN A 188 -9.97 -18.38 -6.34
CA GLN A 188 -11.34 -18.35 -6.84
C GLN A 188 -11.60 -17.14 -7.75
N LEU A 189 -11.11 -15.96 -7.38
CA LEU A 189 -11.28 -14.73 -8.17
C LEU A 189 -10.50 -14.81 -9.49
N THR A 190 -9.24 -15.21 -9.45
CA THR A 190 -8.41 -15.31 -10.66
C THR A 190 -8.90 -16.37 -11.62
N ASN A 191 -9.47 -17.48 -11.13
CA ASN A 191 -10.12 -18.47 -11.98
C ASN A 191 -11.39 -17.93 -12.63
N ARG A 192 -12.20 -17.12 -11.93
CA ARG A 192 -13.37 -16.46 -12.53
C ARG A 192 -12.98 -15.46 -13.62
N LEU A 193 -11.96 -14.63 -13.34
CA LEU A 193 -11.45 -13.64 -14.31
C LEU A 193 -10.89 -14.30 -15.59
N ARG A 194 -10.40 -15.54 -15.51
CA ARG A 194 -9.97 -16.31 -16.69
C ARG A 194 -11.12 -16.89 -17.51
N LEU A 195 -12.33 -16.98 -16.95
CA LEU A 195 -13.52 -17.53 -17.62
C LEU A 195 -14.37 -16.43 -18.29
N GLU A 196 -14.05 -15.15 -18.05
CA GLU A 196 -14.75 -13.98 -18.61
C GLU A 196 -13.99 -13.36 -19.81
N VAL A 197 -12.92 -14.02 -20.27
CA VAL A 197 -12.13 -13.69 -21.48
C VAL A 197 -12.35 -14.77 -22.54
#